data_AF-A0A952UNI2-F1
#
_entry.id   AF-A0A952UNI2-F1
#
_cell.length_a   1.000
_cell.length_b   1.000
_cell.length_c   1.000
_cell.angle_alpha   90.00
_cell.angle_beta   90.00
_cell.angle_gamma   90.00
#
_symmetry.space_group_name_H-M   'P 1'
#
loop_
_entity.id
_entity.type
_entity.pdbx_description
1 polymer ?
#
loop_
_entity_poly.entity_id
_entity_poly.type
_entity_poly.pdbx_seq_one_letter_code
_entity_poly.pdbx_strand_id
1 'polypeptide(L)'
;MSNELTTQPASAQLAASNLAAELVEKVLVDGDLSKLAPAERLQYYKAVCESVGLNPLTKPFEYIHLNGKLRLYALKGATDQLRNVHGISIERLDTLLQDDLVVVTATAKDRSGRIDSDTGAVPLANLKGEAKANAIMKAITKAKRRVTLSMVGLGMLDESEVESIPGAKAYQEPPQSTPAKRLSAEVISEGDGLQFEDLESDPIDAEVTQPSLDVRPITAAQLRRLHTVATNIGVTNGQRDHFRAFISDMVGRPLASSKDLTLDEANMLLNHSDDEMAAMLDAWQVDRRMTAEAHAEVVA
;
A
#
# COMPACT_ATOMS: atom_id res chain seq x y z
N MET A 1 38.08 -2.59 -44.38
CA MET A 1 38.31 -3.00 -42.99
C MET A 1 37.15 -2.43 -42.18
N SER A 2 36.02 -3.12 -42.23
CA SER A 2 35.53 -4.06 -41.20
C SER A 2 34.62 -3.30 -40.23
N ASN A 3 33.32 -3.41 -40.51
CA ASN A 3 32.23 -2.92 -39.67
C ASN A 3 31.90 -4.03 -38.67
N GLU A 4 32.19 -3.84 -37.39
CA GLU A 4 31.85 -4.80 -36.35
C GLU A 4 30.36 -4.71 -36.03
N LEU A 5 29.59 -5.66 -36.57
CA LEU A 5 28.21 -5.89 -36.19
C LEU A 5 28.22 -6.73 -34.90
N THR A 6 28.06 -6.07 -33.75
CA THR A 6 27.79 -6.73 -32.46
C THR A 6 26.50 -7.54 -32.57
N THR A 7 26.64 -8.85 -32.72
CA THR A 7 25.54 -9.81 -32.67
C THR A 7 25.28 -10.14 -31.20
N GLN A 8 24.24 -9.56 -30.61
CA GLN A 8 23.66 -10.10 -29.37
C GLN A 8 22.99 -11.45 -29.67
N PRO A 9 23.05 -12.44 -28.77
CA PRO A 9 22.73 -13.81 -29.12
C PRO A 9 21.20 -14.05 -29.11
N ALA A 10 20.67 -14.45 -30.28
CA ALA A 10 19.27 -14.81 -30.50
C ALA A 10 18.72 -15.88 -29.52
N SER A 11 19.58 -16.65 -28.86
CA SER A 11 19.23 -17.68 -27.88
C SER A 11 18.65 -17.12 -26.57
N ALA A 12 19.11 -15.96 -26.11
CA ALA A 12 18.57 -15.32 -24.90
C ALA A 12 17.15 -14.75 -25.15
N GLN A 13 16.91 -14.26 -26.37
CA GLN A 13 15.60 -13.73 -26.80
C GLN A 13 14.54 -14.85 -26.86
N LEU A 14 14.91 -16.02 -27.40
CA LEU A 14 14.06 -17.21 -27.48
C LEU A 14 13.77 -17.84 -26.10
N ALA A 15 14.74 -17.83 -25.18
CA ALA A 15 14.53 -18.30 -23.81
C ALA A 15 13.59 -17.38 -23.01
N ALA A 16 13.73 -16.06 -23.18
CA ALA A 16 12.86 -15.07 -22.56
C ALA A 16 11.41 -15.14 -23.10
N SER A 17 11.23 -15.39 -24.41
CA SER A 17 9.89 -15.58 -24.98
C SER A 17 9.22 -16.87 -24.51
N ASN A 18 9.98 -17.95 -24.30
CA ASN A 18 9.43 -19.22 -23.82
C ASN A 18 9.07 -19.15 -22.33
N LEU A 19 9.88 -18.49 -21.50
CA LEU A 19 9.56 -18.23 -20.09
C LEU A 19 8.30 -17.37 -19.96
N ALA A 20 8.17 -16.33 -20.79
CA ALA A 20 6.96 -15.52 -20.85
C ALA A 20 5.72 -16.36 -21.24
N ALA A 21 5.85 -17.29 -22.20
CA ALA A 21 4.76 -18.17 -22.61
C ALA A 21 4.33 -19.15 -21.51
N GLU A 22 5.26 -19.77 -20.78
CA GLU A 22 4.95 -20.68 -19.66
C GLU A 22 4.33 -19.95 -18.44
N LEU A 23 4.79 -18.72 -18.15
CA LEU A 23 4.17 -17.87 -17.13
C LEU A 23 2.72 -17.51 -17.51
N VAL A 24 2.55 -17.08 -18.76
CA VAL A 24 1.27 -16.67 -19.35
C VAL A 24 0.30 -17.85 -19.29
N GLU A 25 0.73 -19.06 -19.66
CA GLU A 25 -0.07 -20.28 -19.58
C GLU A 25 -0.55 -20.57 -18.14
N LYS A 26 0.35 -20.54 -17.15
CA LYS A 26 -0.01 -20.78 -15.72
C LYS A 26 -1.05 -19.79 -15.21
N VAL A 27 -0.93 -18.51 -15.56
CA VAL A 27 -1.88 -17.48 -15.09
C VAL A 27 -3.20 -17.54 -15.85
N LEU A 28 -3.18 -17.74 -17.17
CA LEU A 28 -4.39 -17.83 -17.99
C LEU A 28 -5.25 -19.05 -17.63
N VAL A 29 -4.62 -20.16 -17.27
CA VAL A 29 -5.34 -21.40 -16.95
C VAL A 29 -5.89 -21.40 -15.52
N ASP A 30 -5.07 -21.04 -14.52
CA ASP A 30 -5.49 -21.13 -13.12
C ASP A 30 -6.15 -19.85 -12.58
N GLY A 31 -5.87 -18.69 -13.19
CA GLY A 31 -6.37 -17.39 -12.73
C GLY A 31 -5.93 -17.05 -11.30
N ASP A 32 -4.78 -17.56 -10.88
CA ASP A 32 -4.19 -17.39 -9.54
C ASP A 32 -2.71 -16.98 -9.65
N LEU A 33 -2.42 -15.75 -9.24
CA LEU A 33 -1.09 -15.15 -9.27
C LEU A 33 -0.23 -15.57 -8.07
N SER A 34 -0.77 -16.33 -7.10
CA SER A 34 -0.05 -16.73 -5.88
C SER A 34 1.09 -17.71 -6.16
N LYS A 35 0.98 -18.43 -7.28
CA LYS A 35 1.95 -19.44 -7.72
C LYS A 35 3.15 -18.86 -8.45
N LEU A 36 3.12 -17.56 -8.77
CA LEU A 36 4.21 -16.88 -9.44
C LEU A 36 5.23 -16.34 -8.44
N ALA A 37 6.51 -16.43 -8.81
CA ALA A 37 7.58 -15.76 -8.08
C ALA A 37 7.43 -14.23 -8.14
N PRO A 38 8.01 -13.45 -7.21
CA PRO A 38 7.89 -12.00 -7.21
C PRO A 38 8.29 -11.32 -8.52
N ALA A 39 9.40 -11.75 -9.13
CA ALA A 39 9.87 -11.22 -10.40
C ALA A 39 8.88 -11.50 -11.54
N GLU A 40 8.28 -12.69 -11.55
CA GLU A 40 7.26 -13.13 -12.51
C GLU A 40 5.98 -12.30 -12.38
N ARG A 41 5.53 -12.03 -11.15
CA ARG A 41 4.39 -11.15 -10.88
C ARG A 41 4.63 -9.73 -11.36
N LEU A 42 5.82 -9.19 -11.15
CA LEU A 42 6.17 -7.86 -11.65
C LEU A 42 6.18 -7.80 -13.18
N GLN A 43 6.69 -8.83 -13.85
CA GLN A 43 6.63 -8.94 -15.31
C GLN A 43 5.19 -9.00 -15.81
N TYR A 44 4.35 -9.85 -15.20
CA TYR A 44 2.93 -9.94 -15.51
C TYR A 44 2.22 -8.59 -15.32
N TYR A 45 2.46 -7.92 -14.19
CA TYR A 45 1.90 -6.61 -13.90
C TYR A 45 2.24 -5.56 -14.98
N LYS A 46 3.51 -5.51 -15.39
CA LYS A 46 3.96 -4.60 -16.46
C LYS A 46 3.29 -4.94 -17.79
N ALA A 47 3.24 -6.21 -18.15
CA ALA A 47 2.60 -6.67 -19.38
C ALA A 47 1.10 -6.30 -19.43
N VAL A 48 0.38 -6.46 -18.31
CA VAL A 48 -1.02 -6.01 -18.21
C VAL A 48 -1.11 -4.50 -18.42
N CYS A 49 -0.28 -3.69 -17.74
CA CYS A 49 -0.29 -2.24 -17.92
C CYS A 49 -0.03 -1.83 -19.37
N GLU A 50 1.00 -2.40 -20.00
CA GLU A 50 1.38 -2.12 -21.38
C GLU A 50 0.27 -2.49 -22.37
N SER A 51 -0.41 -3.63 -22.16
CA SER A 51 -1.49 -4.10 -23.05
C SER A 51 -2.66 -3.13 -23.16
N VAL A 52 -2.92 -2.33 -22.13
CA VAL A 52 -4.03 -1.36 -22.09
C VAL A 52 -3.57 0.11 -22.07
N GLY A 53 -2.27 0.36 -22.22
CA GLY A 53 -1.69 1.70 -22.29
C GLY A 53 -1.61 2.45 -20.96
N LEU A 54 -1.50 1.72 -19.84
CA LEU A 54 -1.36 2.30 -18.50
C LEU A 54 0.10 2.52 -18.10
N ASN A 55 0.37 3.55 -17.29
CA ASN A 55 1.70 3.78 -16.74
C ASN A 55 1.93 2.89 -15.50
N PRO A 56 2.81 1.86 -15.57
CA PRO A 56 3.02 0.93 -14.45
C PRO A 56 3.59 1.61 -13.20
N LEU A 57 4.30 2.74 -13.35
CA LEU A 57 4.92 3.47 -12.24
C LEU A 57 3.90 4.23 -11.37
N THR A 58 2.67 4.38 -11.85
CA THR A 58 1.58 5.05 -11.10
C THR A 58 0.79 4.09 -10.21
N LYS A 59 1.22 2.83 -10.12
CA LYS A 59 0.52 1.75 -9.39
C LYS A 59 -0.97 1.63 -9.77
N PRO A 60 -1.33 1.46 -11.06
CA PRO A 60 -2.74 1.34 -11.48
C PRO A 60 -3.50 0.14 -10.90
N PHE A 61 -2.82 -0.96 -10.55
CA PHE A 61 -3.46 -2.16 -10.01
C PHE A 61 -2.89 -2.54 -8.65
N GLU A 62 -3.68 -3.27 -7.88
CA GLU A 62 -3.23 -3.92 -6.64
C GLU A 62 -3.61 -5.40 -6.60
N TYR A 63 -2.94 -6.12 -5.72
CA TYR A 63 -3.15 -7.54 -5.51
C TYR A 63 -4.15 -7.79 -4.38
N ILE A 64 -5.04 -8.76 -4.61
CA ILE A 64 -6.04 -9.17 -3.64
C ILE A 64 -6.15 -10.69 -3.57
N HIS A 65 -6.30 -11.23 -2.37
CA HIS A 65 -6.80 -12.58 -2.18
C HIS A 65 -8.32 -12.59 -2.24
N LEU A 66 -8.85 -13.27 -3.24
CA LEU A 66 -10.28 -13.44 -3.43
C LEU A 66 -10.57 -14.92 -3.73
N ASN A 67 -11.45 -15.53 -2.94
CA ASN A 67 -11.81 -16.95 -3.05
C ASN A 67 -10.58 -17.88 -3.07
N GLY A 68 -9.58 -17.57 -2.22
CA GLY A 68 -8.34 -18.34 -2.10
C GLY A 68 -7.33 -18.15 -3.23
N LYS A 69 -7.61 -17.29 -4.22
CA LYS A 69 -6.71 -16.98 -5.34
C LYS A 69 -6.19 -15.55 -5.24
N LEU A 70 -4.94 -15.32 -5.64
CA LEU A 70 -4.36 -13.99 -5.78
C LEU A 70 -4.71 -13.42 -7.16
N ARG A 71 -5.28 -12.21 -7.18
CA ARG A 71 -5.72 -11.54 -8.42
C ARG A 71 -5.32 -10.07 -8.42
N LEU A 72 -5.28 -9.48 -9.61
CA LEU A 72 -5.21 -8.03 -9.76
C LEU A 72 -6.61 -7.42 -9.74
N TYR A 73 -6.73 -6.25 -9.13
CA TYR A 73 -7.90 -5.39 -9.23
C TYR A 73 -7.49 -3.94 -9.55
N ALA A 74 -8.38 -3.20 -10.20
CA ALA A 74 -8.12 -1.86 -10.70
C ALA A 74 -8.33 -0.76 -9.64
N LEU A 75 -7.30 0.05 -9.41
CA LEU A 75 -7.38 1.24 -8.57
C LEU A 75 -7.98 2.43 -9.31
N LYS A 76 -8.31 3.49 -8.55
CA LYS A 76 -8.91 4.71 -9.12
C LYS A 76 -8.05 5.25 -10.26
N GLY A 77 -6.73 5.29 -10.03
CA GLY A 77 -5.74 5.76 -10.99
C GLY A 77 -5.73 4.97 -12.31
N ALA A 78 -6.06 3.68 -12.31
CA ALA A 78 -6.21 2.91 -13.55
C ALA A 78 -7.39 3.43 -14.37
N THR A 79 -8.58 3.51 -13.76
CA THR A 79 -9.79 3.94 -14.49
C THR A 79 -9.70 5.39 -14.97
N ASP A 80 -9.00 6.26 -14.26
CA ASP A 80 -8.74 7.64 -14.70
C ASP A 80 -7.83 7.67 -15.93
N GLN A 81 -6.75 6.89 -15.92
CA GLN A 81 -5.85 6.79 -17.07
C GLN A 81 -6.53 6.12 -18.27
N LEU A 82 -7.26 5.03 -18.07
CA LEU A 82 -7.97 4.32 -19.15
C LEU A 82 -8.93 5.25 -19.90
N ARG A 83 -9.67 6.09 -19.17
CA ARG A 83 -10.58 7.06 -19.79
C ARG A 83 -9.83 8.05 -20.66
N ASN A 84 -8.69 8.56 -20.20
CA ASN A 84 -7.87 9.47 -20.98
C ASN A 84 -7.25 8.78 -22.22
N VAL A 85 -6.60 7.63 -22.00
CA VAL A 85 -5.89 6.86 -23.04
C VAL A 85 -6.82 6.44 -24.17
N HIS A 86 -8.02 5.95 -23.84
CA HIS A 86 -9.00 5.44 -24.80
C HIS A 86 -10.03 6.49 -25.23
N GLY A 87 -10.01 7.68 -24.63
CA GLY A 87 -10.97 8.76 -24.93
C GLY A 87 -12.40 8.39 -24.56
N ILE A 88 -12.59 7.79 -23.38
CA ILE A 88 -13.89 7.36 -22.87
C ILE A 88 -14.50 8.50 -22.05
N SER A 89 -15.67 8.95 -22.47
CA SER A 89 -16.49 9.95 -21.78
C SER A 89 -17.69 9.29 -21.12
N ILE A 90 -18.05 9.74 -19.91
CA ILE A 90 -19.32 9.36 -19.27
C ILE A 90 -20.38 10.32 -19.79
N GLU A 91 -21.32 9.84 -20.62
CA GLU A 91 -22.36 10.66 -21.24
C GLU A 91 -23.57 10.86 -20.33
N ARG A 92 -23.92 9.85 -19.54
CA ARG A 92 -25.12 9.88 -18.69
C ARG A 92 -24.93 9.13 -17.40
N LEU A 93 -25.56 9.64 -16.33
CA LEU A 93 -25.68 9.01 -15.02
C LEU A 93 -27.13 9.02 -14.61
N ASP A 94 -27.73 7.85 -14.55
CA ASP A 94 -29.12 7.66 -14.14
C ASP A 94 -29.10 7.11 -12.70
N THR A 95 -29.68 7.87 -11.75
CA THR A 95 -29.72 7.48 -10.33
C THR A 95 -31.14 7.10 -9.93
N LEU A 96 -31.30 5.90 -9.40
CA LEU A 96 -32.55 5.35 -8.91
C LEU A 96 -32.43 5.02 -7.42
N LEU A 97 -33.38 5.51 -6.62
CA LEU A 97 -33.54 5.18 -5.21
C LEU A 97 -34.72 4.21 -5.10
N GLN A 98 -34.45 2.94 -4.85
CA GLN A 98 -35.48 1.90 -4.77
C GLN A 98 -35.05 0.83 -3.77
N ASP A 99 -35.99 0.29 -2.99
CA ASP A 99 -35.78 -0.87 -2.11
C ASP A 99 -34.57 -0.71 -1.16
N ASP A 100 -34.44 0.46 -0.52
CA ASP A 100 -33.31 0.82 0.34
C ASP A 100 -31.92 0.70 -0.33
N LEU A 101 -31.88 0.79 -1.66
CA LEU A 101 -30.66 0.84 -2.46
C LEU A 101 -30.59 2.16 -3.23
N VAL A 102 -29.37 2.65 -3.40
CA VAL A 102 -29.06 3.58 -4.47
C VAL A 102 -28.44 2.77 -5.61
N VAL A 103 -29.08 2.84 -6.78
CA VAL A 103 -28.66 2.19 -8.01
C VAL A 103 -28.30 3.29 -9.00
N VAL A 104 -27.06 3.29 -9.48
CA VAL A 104 -26.57 4.27 -10.45
C VAL A 104 -26.17 3.52 -11.71
N THR A 105 -26.73 3.90 -12.84
CA THR A 105 -26.34 3.41 -14.16
C THR A 105 -25.52 4.48 -14.86
N ALA A 106 -24.28 4.15 -15.23
CA ALA A 106 -23.41 5.03 -15.98
C ALA A 106 -23.36 4.57 -17.44
N THR A 107 -23.64 5.48 -18.38
CA THR A 107 -23.46 5.26 -19.81
C THR A 107 -22.18 5.95 -20.25
N ALA A 108 -21.30 5.22 -20.93
CA ALA A 108 -20.05 5.73 -21.47
C ALA A 108 -19.98 5.59 -22.98
N LYS A 109 -19.19 6.47 -23.60
CA LYS A 109 -18.93 6.47 -25.04
C LYS A 109 -17.45 6.72 -25.30
N ASP A 110 -16.86 5.98 -26.24
CA ASP A 110 -15.47 6.21 -26.66
C ASP A 110 -15.37 7.06 -27.93
N ARG A 111 -14.12 7.34 -28.34
CA ARG A 111 -13.81 8.09 -29.56
C ARG A 111 -14.30 7.44 -30.85
N SER A 112 -14.50 6.13 -30.86
CA SER A 112 -15.04 5.38 -32.02
C SER A 112 -16.56 5.50 -32.12
N GLY A 113 -17.20 6.00 -31.06
CA GLY A 113 -18.64 6.09 -30.93
C GLY A 113 -19.29 4.84 -30.34
N ARG A 114 -18.50 3.84 -29.89
CA ARG A 114 -19.04 2.71 -29.13
C ARG A 114 -19.64 3.23 -27.84
N ILE A 115 -20.82 2.72 -27.50
CA ILE A 115 -21.55 3.04 -26.28
C ILE A 115 -21.68 1.76 -25.46
N ASP A 116 -21.51 1.89 -24.15
CA ASP A 116 -21.77 0.82 -23.19
C ASP A 116 -22.32 1.40 -21.88
N SER A 117 -22.95 0.56 -21.07
CA SER A 117 -23.50 0.97 -19.78
C SER A 117 -23.30 -0.10 -18.72
N ASP A 118 -22.99 0.33 -17.49
CA ASP A 118 -22.89 -0.55 -16.33
C ASP A 118 -23.49 0.12 -15.09
N THR A 119 -23.81 -0.68 -14.08
CA THR A 119 -24.56 -0.27 -12.89
C THR A 119 -23.74 -0.50 -11.62
N GLY A 120 -23.77 0.48 -10.72
CA GLY A 120 -23.27 0.38 -9.36
C GLY A 120 -24.41 0.49 -8.36
N ALA A 121 -24.49 -0.42 -7.39
CA ALA A 121 -25.50 -0.40 -6.33
C ALA A 121 -24.84 -0.35 -4.94
N VAL A 122 -25.42 0.41 -4.02
CA VAL A 122 -24.99 0.51 -2.62
C VAL A 122 -26.22 0.55 -1.71
N PRO A 123 -26.23 -0.19 -0.59
CA PRO A 123 -27.32 -0.12 0.39
C PRO A 123 -27.38 1.25 1.09
N LEU A 124 -28.60 1.72 1.29
CA LEU A 124 -28.94 2.96 2.00
C LEU A 124 -29.68 2.72 3.32
N ALA A 125 -30.05 1.48 3.63
CA ALA A 125 -30.80 1.14 4.84
C ALA A 125 -30.17 1.80 6.08
N ASN A 126 -30.98 2.56 6.81
CA ASN A 126 -30.61 3.27 8.04
C ASN A 126 -29.57 4.40 7.93
N LEU A 127 -29.08 4.76 6.73
CA LEU A 127 -28.13 5.86 6.55
C LEU A 127 -28.84 7.23 6.52
N LYS A 128 -28.28 8.23 7.21
CA LYS A 128 -28.77 9.61 7.24
C LYS A 128 -27.61 10.61 7.10
N GLY A 129 -27.93 11.86 6.74
CA GLY A 129 -26.97 12.95 6.64
C GLY A 129 -25.77 12.62 5.74
N GLU A 130 -24.57 12.85 6.25
CA GLU A 130 -23.30 12.63 5.55
C GLU A 130 -23.10 11.18 5.09
N ALA A 131 -23.49 10.20 5.92
CA ALA A 131 -23.37 8.78 5.57
C ALA A 131 -24.18 8.41 4.32
N LYS A 132 -25.38 9.00 4.17
CA LYS A 132 -26.22 8.81 2.98
C LYS A 132 -25.57 9.46 1.74
N ALA A 133 -25.00 10.67 1.89
CA ALA A 133 -24.29 11.32 0.81
C ALA A 133 -23.07 10.50 0.34
N ASN A 134 -22.29 9.97 1.28
CA ASN A 134 -21.16 9.10 1.00
C ASN A 134 -21.56 7.83 0.26
N ALA A 135 -22.68 7.20 0.64
CA ALA A 135 -23.18 6.01 -0.06
C ALA A 135 -23.59 6.30 -1.52
N ILE A 136 -24.24 7.44 -1.77
CA ILE A 136 -24.58 7.87 -3.14
C ILE A 136 -23.30 8.13 -3.96
N MET A 137 -22.31 8.81 -3.39
CA MET A 137 -21.02 9.06 -4.06
C MET A 137 -20.28 7.75 -4.37
N LYS A 138 -20.34 6.76 -3.48
CA LYS A 138 -19.80 5.41 -3.71
C LYS A 138 -20.51 4.71 -4.87
N ALA A 139 -21.84 4.75 -4.95
CA ALA A 139 -22.59 4.13 -6.06
C ALA A 139 -22.24 4.75 -7.41
N ILE A 140 -22.12 6.08 -7.48
CA ILE A 140 -21.67 6.80 -8.68
C ILE A 140 -20.26 6.37 -9.08
N THR A 141 -19.36 6.22 -8.10
CA THR A 141 -17.98 5.80 -8.33
C THR A 141 -17.91 4.38 -8.86
N LYS A 142 -18.64 3.43 -8.24
CA LYS A 142 -18.80 2.05 -8.71
C LYS A 142 -19.25 2.02 -10.17
N ALA A 143 -20.36 2.68 -10.50
CA ALA A 143 -20.91 2.69 -11.85
C ALA A 143 -19.92 3.20 -12.91
N LYS A 144 -19.25 4.33 -12.63
CA LYS A 144 -18.25 4.92 -13.55
C LYS A 144 -17.04 4.01 -13.77
N ARG A 145 -16.56 3.35 -12.72
CA ARG A 145 -15.38 2.49 -12.79
C ARG A 145 -15.70 1.20 -13.54
N ARG A 146 -16.86 0.59 -13.25
CA ARG A 146 -17.37 -0.59 -13.94
C ARG A 146 -17.53 -0.40 -15.45
N VAL A 147 -18.24 0.65 -15.87
CA VAL A 147 -18.41 0.94 -17.31
C VAL A 147 -17.08 1.24 -17.99
N THR A 148 -16.13 1.89 -17.29
CA THR A 148 -14.79 2.14 -17.85
C THR A 148 -14.05 0.83 -18.11
N LEU A 149 -14.08 -0.12 -17.17
CA LEU A 149 -13.42 -1.42 -17.35
C LEU A 149 -14.12 -2.29 -18.41
N SER A 150 -15.46 -2.22 -18.52
CA SER A 150 -16.23 -2.86 -19.59
C SER A 150 -15.89 -2.32 -20.97
N MET A 151 -15.69 -0.99 -21.08
CA MET A 151 -15.29 -0.35 -22.33
C MET A 151 -13.90 -0.82 -22.80
N VAL A 152 -12.96 -1.10 -21.89
CA VAL A 152 -11.60 -1.55 -22.26
C VAL A 152 -11.50 -3.09 -22.36
N GLY A 153 -12.50 -3.83 -21.87
CA GLY A 153 -12.53 -5.29 -21.94
C GLY A 153 -11.61 -5.98 -20.93
N LEU A 154 -11.22 -5.30 -19.85
CA LEU A 154 -10.30 -5.85 -18.84
C LEU A 154 -10.93 -6.91 -17.93
N GLY A 155 -12.25 -6.95 -17.81
CA GLY A 155 -13.00 -8.02 -17.11
C GLY A 155 -12.59 -8.24 -15.64
N MET A 156 -11.97 -7.25 -15.00
CA MET A 156 -11.47 -7.34 -13.62
C MET A 156 -12.29 -6.48 -12.67
N LEU A 157 -12.17 -6.79 -11.38
CA LEU A 157 -12.80 -6.00 -10.32
C LEU A 157 -12.10 -4.65 -10.17
N ASP A 158 -12.86 -3.65 -9.75
CA ASP A 158 -12.30 -2.39 -9.27
C ASP A 158 -12.27 -2.34 -7.74
N GLU A 159 -11.48 -1.41 -7.20
CA GLU A 159 -11.32 -1.15 -5.76
C GLU A 159 -12.65 -1.01 -5.02
N SER A 160 -13.63 -0.34 -5.63
CA SER A 160 -14.91 -0.11 -4.96
C SER A 160 -15.76 -1.38 -4.87
N GLU A 161 -15.60 -2.35 -5.78
CA GLU A 161 -16.19 -3.68 -5.68
C GLU A 161 -15.51 -4.52 -4.61
N VAL A 162 -14.17 -4.47 -4.57
CA VAL A 162 -13.36 -5.19 -3.58
C VAL A 162 -13.75 -4.84 -2.15
N GLU A 163 -13.95 -3.56 -1.84
CA GLU A 163 -14.38 -3.11 -0.49
C GLU A 163 -15.72 -3.71 -0.05
N SER A 164 -16.56 -4.12 -1.00
CA SER A 164 -17.89 -4.69 -0.71
C SER A 164 -17.93 -6.22 -0.68
N ILE A 165 -16.82 -6.90 -0.99
CA ILE A 165 -16.79 -8.37 -1.04
C ILE A 165 -16.38 -8.95 0.33
N PRO A 166 -17.22 -9.80 0.96
CA PRO A 166 -16.85 -10.50 2.19
C PRO A 166 -15.63 -11.41 1.97
N GLY A 167 -14.62 -11.30 2.83
CA GLY A 167 -13.43 -12.16 2.81
C GLY A 167 -12.33 -11.72 1.82
N ALA A 168 -12.51 -10.60 1.11
CA ALA A 168 -11.45 -9.94 0.36
C ALA A 168 -10.33 -9.47 1.31
N LYS A 169 -9.08 -9.87 1.03
CA LYS A 169 -7.91 -9.44 1.82
C LYS A 169 -6.86 -8.83 0.90
N ALA A 170 -6.45 -7.58 1.19
CA ALA A 170 -5.33 -6.96 0.52
C ALA A 170 -4.09 -7.86 0.63
N TYR A 171 -3.39 -8.06 -0.48
CA TYR A 171 -2.17 -8.83 -0.48
C TYR A 171 -1.02 -7.96 0.04
N GLN A 172 -0.37 -8.42 1.10
CA GLN A 172 0.94 -7.89 1.51
C GLN A 172 2.01 -8.87 1.07
N GLU A 173 3.03 -8.36 0.39
CA GLU A 173 4.17 -9.18 0.02
C GLU A 173 4.97 -9.52 1.28
N PRO A 174 5.21 -10.81 1.59
CA PRO A 174 6.08 -11.16 2.70
C PRO A 174 7.47 -10.57 2.46
N PRO A 175 8.17 -10.12 3.51
CA PRO A 175 9.50 -9.55 3.37
C PRO A 175 10.41 -10.56 2.69
N GLN A 176 10.93 -10.21 1.51
CA GLN A 176 11.86 -11.05 0.78
C GLN A 176 13.16 -11.10 1.59
N SER A 177 13.50 -12.26 2.15
CA SER A 177 14.84 -12.51 2.66
C SER A 177 15.77 -12.50 1.45
N THR A 178 16.48 -11.40 1.22
CA THR A 178 17.52 -11.36 0.19
C THR A 178 18.51 -12.49 0.48
N PRO A 179 18.76 -13.43 -0.44
CA PRO A 179 19.82 -14.40 -0.22
C PRO A 179 21.12 -13.61 -0.08
N ALA A 180 21.78 -13.75 1.08
CA ALA A 180 23.05 -13.12 1.36
C ALA A 180 23.98 -13.37 0.17
N LYS A 181 24.44 -12.29 -0.45
CA LYS A 181 25.44 -12.31 -1.51
C LYS A 181 26.63 -13.09 -0.96
N ARG A 182 26.78 -14.36 -1.36
CA ARG A 182 28.04 -15.08 -1.17
C ARG A 182 29.07 -14.31 -1.98
N LEU A 183 29.87 -13.51 -1.28
CA LEU A 183 31.13 -13.03 -1.81
C LEU A 183 31.94 -14.28 -2.16
N SER A 184 32.09 -14.51 -3.46
CA SER A 184 33.07 -15.42 -4.03
C SER A 184 34.44 -15.03 -3.45
N ALA A 185 35.00 -15.94 -2.64
CA ALA A 185 36.38 -15.86 -2.21
C ALA A 185 37.27 -15.98 -3.45
N GLU A 186 37.83 -14.85 -3.86
CA GLU A 186 38.88 -14.81 -4.87
C GLU A 186 40.18 -15.25 -4.20
N VAL A 187 40.88 -16.11 -4.93
CA VAL A 187 42.09 -16.84 -4.57
C VAL A 187 43.21 -15.86 -4.20
N ILE A 188 43.82 -16.03 -3.02
CA ILE A 188 45.14 -15.46 -2.74
C ILE A 188 46.11 -16.62 -2.54
N SER A 189 47.13 -16.62 -3.39
CA SER A 189 48.24 -17.56 -3.48
C SER A 189 49.15 -17.52 -2.26
N GLU A 190 49.76 -18.67 -2.01
CA GLU A 190 50.79 -18.99 -1.01
C GLU A 190 51.94 -17.97 -0.93
N GLY A 191 52.44 -17.74 0.29
CA GLY A 191 53.71 -17.05 0.52
C GLY A 191 53.93 -16.58 1.97
N ASP A 192 54.77 -17.34 2.67
CA ASP A 192 55.55 -17.00 3.88
C ASP A 192 54.83 -16.75 5.21
N GLY A 193 55.12 -17.64 6.15
CA GLY A 193 54.66 -17.60 7.54
C GLY A 193 55.54 -16.75 8.44
N LEU A 194 54.93 -16.24 9.51
CA LEU A 194 55.58 -15.82 10.75
C LEU A 194 54.66 -16.12 11.94
N GLN A 195 55.31 -16.37 13.07
CA GLN A 195 54.84 -17.05 14.27
C GLN A 195 53.83 -16.26 15.11
N PHE A 196 52.98 -17.01 15.81
CA PHE A 196 52.15 -16.56 16.92
C PHE A 196 53.04 -16.30 18.14
N GLU A 197 52.87 -15.14 18.77
CA GLU A 197 53.29 -14.91 20.15
C GLU A 197 52.30 -13.97 20.86
N ASP A 198 51.90 -14.41 22.04
CA ASP A 198 50.89 -13.86 22.94
C ASP A 198 51.25 -12.48 23.49
N LEU A 199 50.32 -11.52 23.45
CA LEU A 199 50.33 -10.36 24.35
C LEU A 199 48.90 -9.95 24.74
N GLU A 200 48.59 -10.32 25.98
CA GLU A 200 47.90 -9.56 27.03
C GLU A 200 46.45 -9.07 26.81
N SER A 201 45.59 -9.67 27.64
CA SER A 201 44.23 -9.27 27.98
C SER A 201 44.19 -8.00 28.84
N ASP A 202 43.40 -7.02 28.41
CA ASP A 202 42.75 -6.05 29.31
C ASP A 202 41.22 -6.07 29.08
N PRO A 203 40.39 -5.79 30.11
CA PRO A 203 38.99 -6.21 30.12
C PRO A 203 37.98 -5.03 29.98
N ILE A 204 36.78 -5.33 29.43
CA ILE A 204 35.50 -4.57 29.52
C ILE A 204 35.52 -3.19 28.82
N ASP A 205 34.81 -2.97 27.70
CA ASP A 205 33.37 -2.74 27.70
C ASP A 205 32.65 -3.45 26.53
N ALA A 206 31.68 -4.29 26.89
CA ALA A 206 30.74 -4.90 25.97
C ALA A 206 29.67 -3.89 25.58
N GLU A 207 29.90 -3.13 24.50
CA GLU A 207 28.80 -2.51 23.77
C GLU A 207 28.30 -3.50 22.72
N VAL A 208 27.29 -4.28 23.12
CA VAL A 208 26.52 -5.15 22.23
C VAL A 208 25.76 -4.26 21.25
N THR A 209 26.42 -3.86 20.17
CA THR A 209 25.74 -3.25 19.03
C THR A 209 24.92 -4.33 18.34
N GLN A 210 23.69 -4.50 18.80
CA GLN A 210 22.68 -5.30 18.11
C GLN A 210 22.50 -4.75 16.68
N PRO A 211 22.34 -5.62 15.67
CA PRO A 211 22.20 -5.19 14.29
C PRO A 211 20.88 -4.44 14.11
N SER A 212 20.93 -3.19 13.64
CA SER A 212 19.75 -2.37 13.39
C SER A 212 18.85 -3.03 12.34
N LEU A 213 17.70 -3.52 12.81
CA LEU A 213 16.52 -3.77 11.99
C LEU A 213 16.21 -2.51 11.18
N ASP A 214 15.82 -2.69 9.93
CA ASP A 214 15.58 -1.66 8.92
C ASP A 214 14.37 -0.77 9.29
N VAL A 215 14.56 0.13 10.27
CA VAL A 215 13.53 1.05 10.76
C VAL A 215 13.37 2.20 9.77
N ARG A 216 12.30 2.16 8.97
CA ARG A 216 11.97 3.24 8.05
C ARG A 216 11.47 4.46 8.82
N PRO A 217 12.02 5.67 8.57
CA PRO A 217 11.59 6.88 9.27
C PRO A 217 10.21 7.35 8.80
N ILE A 218 9.52 8.11 9.65
CA ILE A 218 8.28 8.81 9.29
C ILE A 218 8.47 9.70 8.05
N THR A 219 7.51 9.66 7.13
CA THR A 219 7.55 10.51 5.93
C THR A 219 7.14 11.96 6.24
N ALA A 220 7.63 12.92 5.45
CA ALA A 220 7.22 14.33 5.58
C ALA A 220 5.71 14.57 5.36
N ALA A 221 5.02 13.68 4.64
CA ALA A 221 3.57 13.72 4.48
C ALA A 221 2.84 13.26 5.75
N GLN A 222 3.28 12.14 6.35
CA GLN A 222 2.73 11.64 7.61
C GLN A 222 2.97 12.62 8.76
N LEU A 223 4.17 13.21 8.85
CA LEU A 223 4.48 14.21 9.88
C LEU A 223 3.56 15.43 9.79
N ARG A 224 3.31 15.94 8.57
CA ARG A 224 2.35 17.04 8.36
C ARG A 224 0.94 16.64 8.76
N ARG A 225 0.50 15.44 8.42
CA ARG A 225 -0.82 14.93 8.79
C ARG A 225 -0.98 14.79 10.30
N LEU A 226 0.04 14.29 10.99
CA LEU A 226 0.05 14.20 12.46
C LEU A 226 -0.05 15.59 13.12
N HIS A 227 0.63 16.60 12.55
CA HIS A 227 0.48 17.98 12.99
C HIS A 227 -0.94 18.53 12.76
N THR A 228 -1.57 18.17 11.64
CA THR A 228 -2.97 18.53 11.36
C THR A 228 -3.92 17.90 12.37
N VAL A 229 -3.78 16.60 12.64
CA VAL A 229 -4.57 15.89 13.66
C VAL A 229 -4.40 16.54 15.02
N ALA A 230 -3.16 16.82 15.45
CA ALA A 230 -2.88 17.52 16.71
C ALA A 230 -3.62 18.88 16.77
N THR A 231 -3.65 19.63 15.67
CA THR A 231 -4.35 20.92 15.60
C THR A 231 -5.87 20.74 15.69
N ASN A 232 -6.41 19.75 14.98
CA ASN A 232 -7.85 19.47 14.92
C ASN A 232 -8.40 19.04 16.28
N ILE A 233 -7.64 18.24 17.04
CA ILE A 233 -8.03 17.81 18.39
C ILE A 233 -7.70 18.86 19.47
N GLY A 234 -7.33 20.08 19.08
CA GLY A 234 -7.18 21.22 19.99
C GLY A 234 -5.81 21.35 20.68
N VAL A 235 -4.78 20.61 20.25
CA VAL A 235 -3.42 20.75 20.81
C VAL A 235 -2.79 22.06 20.35
N THR A 236 -2.60 22.98 21.30
CA THR A 236 -1.95 24.27 21.04
C THR A 236 -0.41 24.16 21.04
N ASN A 237 0.29 25.19 20.56
CA ASN A 237 1.76 25.20 20.51
C ASN A 237 2.43 25.00 21.88
N GLY A 238 1.77 25.40 22.98
CA GLY A 238 2.26 25.19 24.34
C GLY A 238 2.04 23.77 24.89
N GLN A 239 1.28 22.93 24.19
CA GLN A 239 0.93 21.56 24.60
C GLN A 239 1.62 20.49 23.76
N ARG A 240 2.60 20.87 22.92
CA ARG A 240 3.34 19.95 22.05
C ARG A 240 4.10 18.88 22.83
N ASP A 241 4.63 19.22 24.00
CA ASP A 241 5.31 18.25 24.86
C ASP A 241 4.33 17.25 25.48
N HIS A 242 3.13 17.70 25.83
CA HIS A 242 2.08 16.81 26.34
C HIS A 242 1.59 15.86 25.25
N PHE A 243 1.36 16.38 24.04
CA PHE A 243 0.99 15.55 22.90
C PHE A 243 2.12 14.56 22.54
N ARG A 244 3.39 14.97 22.59
CA ARG A 244 4.52 14.06 22.39
C ARG A 244 4.57 12.95 23.46
N ALA A 245 4.31 13.28 24.72
CA ALA A 245 4.27 12.29 25.79
C ALA A 245 3.10 11.29 25.61
N PHE A 246 1.94 11.77 25.15
CA PHE A 246 0.82 10.92 24.77
C PHE A 246 1.17 9.97 23.62
N ILE A 247 1.78 10.50 22.55
CA ILE A 247 2.21 9.67 21.41
C ILE A 247 3.28 8.67 21.83
N SER A 248 4.21 9.07 22.70
CA SER A 248 5.26 8.21 23.26
C SER A 248 4.70 7.02 24.05
N ASP A 249 3.64 7.25 24.82
CA ASP A 249 2.93 6.19 25.55
C ASP A 249 2.20 5.25 24.59
N MET A 250 1.55 5.81 23.56
CA MET A 250 0.83 5.04 22.55
C MET A 250 1.74 4.13 21.71
N VAL A 251 2.97 4.57 21.41
CA VAL A 251 3.97 3.73 20.73
C VAL A 251 4.80 2.87 21.69
N GLY A 252 4.60 3.01 23.00
CA GLY A 252 5.27 2.22 24.03
C GLY A 252 6.77 2.49 24.19
N ARG A 253 7.27 3.64 23.73
CA ARG A 253 8.69 4.03 23.86
C ARG A 253 8.90 5.54 23.97
N PRO A 254 9.95 6.01 24.66
CA PRO A 254 10.28 7.43 24.73
C PRO A 254 10.59 8.03 23.35
N LEU A 255 10.00 9.19 23.04
CA LEU A 255 10.27 9.95 21.83
C LEU A 255 10.93 11.29 22.17
N ALA A 256 12.12 11.55 21.63
CA ALA A 256 12.78 12.86 21.77
C ALA A 256 12.18 13.89 20.79
N SER A 257 11.68 13.43 19.65
CA SER A 257 11.06 14.24 18.61
C SER A 257 9.95 13.47 17.90
N SER A 258 8.93 14.17 17.40
CA SER A 258 7.92 13.56 16.50
C SER A 258 8.53 13.04 15.19
N LYS A 259 9.77 13.42 14.88
CA LYS A 259 10.54 12.87 13.75
C LYS A 259 11.13 11.48 14.04
N ASP A 260 11.18 11.08 15.30
CA ASP A 260 11.77 9.79 15.70
C ASP A 260 10.78 8.64 15.51
N LEU A 261 9.54 8.93 15.10
CA LEU A 261 8.54 7.94 14.77
C LEU A 261 8.98 7.11 13.56
N THR A 262 8.72 5.80 13.64
CA THR A 262 8.86 4.90 12.50
C THR A 262 7.67 5.06 11.56
N LEU A 263 7.82 4.58 10.32
CA LEU A 263 6.73 4.58 9.34
C LEU A 263 5.50 3.79 9.84
N ASP A 264 5.73 2.66 10.52
CA ASP A 264 4.67 1.80 11.02
C ASP A 264 3.97 2.41 12.24
N GLU A 265 4.71 3.01 13.16
CA GLU A 265 4.15 3.77 14.28
C GLU A 265 3.33 4.95 13.77
N ALA A 266 3.83 5.70 12.78
CA ALA A 266 3.08 6.80 12.18
C ALA A 266 1.77 6.32 11.51
N ASN A 267 1.78 5.16 10.85
CA ASN A 267 0.57 4.57 10.27
C ASN A 267 -0.41 4.12 11.34
N MET A 268 0.07 3.49 12.42
CA MET A 268 -0.75 3.09 13.56
C MET A 268 -1.50 4.30 14.15
N LEU A 269 -0.78 5.39 14.39
CA LEU A 269 -1.36 6.64 14.92
C LEU A 269 -2.38 7.26 13.97
N LEU A 270 -2.10 7.25 12.66
CA LEU A 270 -2.94 7.91 11.64
C LEU A 270 -4.13 7.06 11.18
N ASN A 271 -4.25 5.82 11.65
CA ASN A 271 -5.42 4.97 11.40
C ASN A 271 -6.61 5.31 12.31
N HIS A 272 -6.36 6.01 13.42
CA HIS A 272 -7.42 6.54 14.28
C HIS A 272 -8.05 7.79 13.66
N SER A 273 -9.36 7.91 13.78
CA SER A 273 -10.08 9.14 13.45
C SER A 273 -9.72 10.27 14.43
N ASP A 274 -9.94 11.53 14.02
CA ASP A 274 -9.69 12.70 14.88
C ASP A 274 -10.50 12.61 16.20
N ASP A 275 -11.73 12.08 16.15
CA ASP A 275 -12.59 11.89 17.32
C ASP A 275 -12.06 10.79 18.26
N GLU A 276 -11.58 9.67 17.71
CA GLU A 276 -10.93 8.60 18.51
C GLU A 276 -9.64 9.10 19.15
N MET A 277 -8.82 9.84 18.39
CA MET A 277 -7.59 10.45 18.90
C MET A 277 -7.87 11.46 20.01
N ALA A 278 -8.94 12.26 19.90
CA ALA A 278 -9.36 13.18 20.95
C ALA A 278 -9.80 12.42 22.20
N ALA A 279 -10.64 11.39 22.07
CA ALA A 279 -11.09 10.58 23.20
C ALA A 279 -9.94 9.86 23.92
N MET A 280 -8.96 9.34 23.16
CA MET A 280 -7.76 8.71 23.71
C MET A 280 -6.87 9.72 24.43
N LEU A 281 -6.71 10.92 23.88
CA LEU A 281 -5.95 11.99 24.52
C LEU A 281 -6.62 12.43 25.84
N ASP A 282 -7.94 12.56 25.87
CA ASP A 282 -8.68 12.90 27.07
C ASP A 282 -8.57 11.82 28.15
N ALA A 283 -8.73 10.55 27.77
CA ALA A 283 -8.57 9.42 28.69
C ALA A 283 -7.14 9.37 29.29
N TRP A 284 -6.13 9.58 28.45
CA TRP A 284 -4.74 9.64 28.88
C TRP A 284 -4.45 10.82 29.84
N GLN A 285 -5.06 11.98 29.59
CA GLN A 285 -4.95 13.13 30.50
C GLN A 285 -5.60 12.84 31.87
N VAL A 286 -6.73 12.14 31.89
CA VAL A 286 -7.40 11.75 33.14
C VAL A 286 -6.53 10.77 33.94
N ASP A 287 -5.96 9.76 33.29
CA ASP A 287 -5.06 8.78 33.95
C ASP A 287 -3.84 9.46 34.57
N ARG A 288 -3.24 10.43 33.87
CA ARG A 288 -2.11 11.22 34.40
C ARG A 288 -2.48 12.15 35.55
N ARG A 289 -3.71 12.68 35.57
CA ARG A 289 -4.18 13.47 36.72
C ARG A 289 -4.39 12.58 37.94
N MET A 290 -5.02 11.41 37.76
CA MET A 290 -5.25 10.44 38.84
C MET A 290 -3.95 9.91 39.44
N THR A 291 -2.96 9.58 38.61
CA THR A 291 -1.63 9.16 39.09
C THR A 291 -0.91 10.30 39.81
N ALA A 292 -0.97 11.54 39.33
CA ALA A 292 -0.39 12.69 40.03
C ALA A 292 -1.05 12.97 41.39
N GLU A 293 -2.38 12.84 41.49
CA GLU A 293 -3.14 13.00 42.74
C GLU A 293 -2.83 11.88 43.74
N ALA A 294 -2.75 10.62 43.28
CA ALA A 294 -2.37 9.48 44.11
C ALA A 294 -0.93 9.59 44.65
N HIS A 295 0.00 10.11 43.84
CA HIS A 295 1.36 10.39 44.29
C HIS A 295 1.44 11.55 45.29
N ALA A 296 0.53 12.53 45.22
CA ALA A 296 0.46 13.63 46.18
C ALA A 296 -0.12 13.19 47.54
N GLU A 297 -1.08 12.26 47.56
CA GLU A 297 -1.63 11.68 48.80
C GLU A 297 -0.66 10.74 49.54
N VAL A 298 0.28 10.10 48.83
CA VAL A 298 1.28 9.19 49.44
C VAL A 298 2.47 9.96 50.04
N VAL A 299 2.67 11.22 49.66
CA VAL A 299 3.79 12.07 50.10
C VAL A 299 3.37 13.10 51.16
N ALA A 300 2.07 13.23 51.45
CA ALA A 300 1.51 14.06 52.53
C ALA A 300 1.34 13.26 53.84
#